data_AF-A0A6G0MEI1-F1
#
_entry.id   AF-A0A6G0MEI1-F1
#
_cell.length_a   1.000
_cell.length_b   1.000
_cell.length_c   1.000
_cell.angle_alpha   90.00
_cell.angle_beta   90.00
_cell.angle_gamma   90.00
#
_symmetry.space_group_name_H-M   'P 1'
#
loop_
_entity.id
_entity.type
_entity.pdbx_description
1 polymer ?
#
loop_
_entity_poly.entity_id
_entity_poly.type
_entity_poly.pdbx_seq_one_letter_code
_entity_poly.pdbx_strand_id
1 'polypeptide(L)'
;MQENLDKRTVELNEQARVQELERATLAEEKKQHAETVEEDKVAHQAWMRDRDATLSELHGLQRENTKISIYSETVTEWISKCRNAEREKTDAQNGYNGLQCIRANLEKELKDSRHAVQDLERQNADLWLWMRSLDACWDVEIATNKFVSARTAAFQDMSGRERRDFCVAKYEELYPGRGDDLDCQMKAFTYTRNRICHDGVIRDVSHEEFQRKGNDIREMLADLGA
;
A
#
# COMPACT_ATOMS: atom_id res chain seq x y z
N MET A 1 -126.64 -21.09 -68.55
CA MET A 1 -126.47 -21.14 -67.07
C MET A 1 -125.37 -22.09 -66.64
N GLN A 2 -125.29 -23.31 -67.20
CA GLN A 2 -124.24 -24.30 -66.86
C GLN A 2 -122.81 -23.79 -67.12
N GLU A 3 -122.58 -23.16 -68.27
CA GLU A 3 -121.27 -22.63 -68.70
C GLU A 3 -120.68 -21.55 -67.74
N ASN A 4 -121.55 -20.80 -67.05
CA ASN A 4 -121.14 -19.80 -66.04
C ASN A 4 -120.80 -20.43 -64.68
N LEU A 5 -121.40 -21.58 -64.35
CA LEU A 5 -121.10 -22.32 -63.11
C LEU A 5 -119.78 -23.10 -63.26
N ASP A 6 -119.53 -23.66 -64.44
CA ASP A 6 -118.27 -24.36 -64.74
C ASP A 6 -117.08 -23.39 -64.73
N LYS A 7 -117.25 -22.19 -65.31
CA LYS A 7 -116.21 -21.14 -65.31
C LYS A 7 -115.87 -20.64 -63.90
N ARG A 8 -116.89 -20.43 -63.06
CA ARG A 8 -116.71 -20.03 -61.65
C ARG A 8 -116.04 -21.11 -60.80
N THR A 9 -116.28 -22.39 -61.11
CA THR A 9 -115.65 -23.51 -60.41
C THR A 9 -114.17 -23.64 -60.80
N VAL A 10 -113.83 -23.40 -62.07
CA VAL A 10 -112.44 -23.34 -62.55
C VAL A 10 -111.68 -22.16 -61.91
N GLU A 11 -112.30 -20.98 -61.83
CA GLU A 11 -111.71 -19.81 -61.19
C GLU A 11 -111.44 -20.01 -59.69
N LEU A 12 -112.40 -20.63 -58.96
CA LEU A 12 -112.22 -20.95 -57.54
C LEU A 12 -111.13 -22.01 -57.30
N ASN A 13 -111.03 -23.02 -58.16
CA ASN A 13 -109.97 -24.02 -58.08
C ASN A 13 -108.59 -23.43 -58.38
N GLU A 14 -108.49 -22.52 -59.35
CA GLU A 14 -107.24 -21.83 -59.65
C GLU A 14 -106.85 -20.88 -58.50
N GLN A 15 -107.82 -20.18 -57.90
CA GLN A 15 -107.58 -19.34 -56.73
C GLN A 15 -107.13 -20.15 -55.51
N ALA A 16 -107.72 -21.33 -55.29
CA ALA A 16 -107.28 -22.24 -54.23
C ALA A 16 -105.85 -22.75 -54.47
N ARG A 17 -105.51 -23.10 -55.72
CA ARG A 17 -104.17 -23.55 -56.11
C ARG A 17 -103.12 -22.45 -55.94
N VAL A 18 -103.45 -21.21 -56.28
CA VAL A 18 -102.58 -20.04 -56.05
C VAL A 18 -102.37 -19.79 -54.56
N GLN A 19 -103.43 -19.82 -53.75
CA GLN A 19 -103.30 -19.65 -52.29
C GLN A 19 -102.50 -20.77 -51.63
N GLU A 20 -102.63 -22.01 -52.11
CA GLU A 20 -101.84 -23.14 -51.62
C GLU A 20 -100.36 -23.00 -51.98
N LEU A 21 -100.06 -22.53 -53.20
CA LEU A 21 -98.70 -22.22 -53.63
C LEU A 21 -98.09 -21.06 -52.82
N GLU A 22 -98.83 -19.98 -52.60
CA GLU A 22 -98.39 -18.84 -51.77
C GLU A 22 -98.10 -19.26 -50.32
N ARG A 23 -98.96 -20.13 -49.74
CA ARG A 23 -98.73 -20.68 -48.40
C ARG A 23 -97.50 -21.58 -48.35
N ALA A 24 -97.28 -22.40 -49.37
CA ALA A 24 -96.10 -23.26 -49.46
C ALA A 24 -94.81 -22.45 -49.61
N THR A 25 -94.81 -21.42 -50.48
CA THR A 25 -93.67 -20.51 -50.65
C THR A 25 -93.36 -19.75 -49.36
N LEU A 26 -94.38 -19.19 -48.70
CA LEU A 26 -94.19 -18.49 -47.43
C LEU A 26 -93.69 -19.42 -46.31
N ALA A 27 -94.11 -20.68 -46.30
CA ALA A 27 -93.62 -21.67 -45.35
C ALA A 27 -92.14 -22.01 -45.58
N GLU A 28 -91.72 -22.15 -46.84
CA GLU A 28 -90.33 -22.40 -47.21
C GLU A 28 -89.44 -21.20 -46.91
N GLU A 29 -89.89 -19.97 -47.22
CA GLU A 29 -89.17 -18.74 -46.85
C GLU A 29 -89.00 -18.60 -45.33
N LYS A 30 -90.04 -18.91 -44.56
CA LYS A 30 -89.96 -18.91 -43.09
C LYS A 30 -88.97 -19.96 -42.57
N LYS A 31 -88.92 -21.12 -43.20
CA LYS A 31 -87.98 -22.18 -42.85
C LYS A 31 -86.54 -21.76 -43.15
N GLN A 32 -86.27 -21.23 -44.34
CA GLN A 32 -84.95 -20.71 -44.71
C GLN A 32 -84.52 -19.56 -43.78
N HIS A 33 -85.43 -18.63 -43.47
CA HIS A 33 -85.13 -17.56 -42.53
C HIS A 33 -84.79 -18.10 -41.13
N ALA A 34 -85.51 -19.11 -40.64
CA ALA A 34 -85.21 -19.74 -39.36
C ALA A 34 -83.85 -20.45 -39.35
N GLU A 35 -83.48 -21.13 -40.45
CA GLU A 35 -82.17 -21.76 -40.63
C GLU A 35 -81.05 -20.71 -40.61
N THR A 36 -81.17 -19.63 -41.39
CA THR A 36 -80.18 -18.53 -41.42
C THR A 36 -80.03 -17.87 -40.05
N VAL A 37 -81.13 -17.65 -39.31
CA VAL A 37 -81.07 -17.06 -37.96
C VAL A 37 -80.31 -17.97 -36.99
N GLU A 38 -80.49 -19.29 -37.07
CA GLU A 38 -79.76 -20.21 -36.20
C GLU A 38 -78.27 -20.31 -36.59
N GLU A 39 -77.95 -20.29 -37.89
CA GLU A 39 -76.57 -20.20 -38.38
C GLU A 39 -75.87 -18.92 -37.90
N ASP A 40 -76.52 -17.75 -38.03
CA ASP A 40 -76.00 -16.48 -37.55
C ASP A 40 -75.79 -16.48 -36.04
N LYS A 41 -76.71 -17.09 -35.29
CA LYS A 41 -76.59 -17.24 -33.84
C LYS A 41 -75.41 -18.13 -33.45
N VAL A 42 -75.20 -19.24 -34.14
CA VAL A 42 -74.03 -20.12 -33.92
C VAL A 42 -72.73 -19.40 -34.28
N ALA A 43 -72.69 -18.68 -35.41
CA ALA A 43 -71.53 -17.90 -35.83
C ALA A 43 -71.22 -16.77 -34.83
N HIS A 44 -72.23 -16.05 -34.35
CA HIS A 44 -72.08 -15.02 -33.34
C HIS A 44 -71.55 -15.59 -32.02
N GLN A 45 -72.07 -16.74 -31.58
CA GLN A 45 -71.55 -17.41 -30.38
C GLN A 45 -70.09 -17.86 -30.54
N ALA A 46 -69.71 -18.39 -31.71
CA ALA A 46 -68.32 -18.75 -31.99
C ALA A 46 -67.41 -17.53 -31.95
N TRP A 47 -67.82 -16.42 -32.56
CA TRP A 47 -67.09 -15.16 -32.53
C TRP A 47 -66.94 -14.60 -31.10
N MET A 48 -67.98 -14.67 -30.27
CA MET A 48 -67.91 -14.26 -28.86
C MET A 48 -66.91 -15.10 -28.07
N ARG A 49 -66.90 -16.43 -28.25
CA ARG A 49 -65.93 -17.30 -27.57
C ARG A 49 -64.49 -17.01 -27.98
N ASP A 50 -64.25 -16.78 -29.27
CA ASP A 50 -62.92 -16.42 -29.79
C ASP A 50 -62.45 -15.07 -29.23
N ARG A 51 -63.37 -14.09 -29.15
CA ARG A 51 -63.09 -12.79 -28.54
C ARG A 51 -62.77 -12.90 -27.05
N ASP A 52 -63.49 -13.73 -26.30
CA ASP A 52 -63.23 -13.97 -24.88
C ASP A 52 -61.88 -14.67 -24.65
N ALA A 53 -61.50 -15.60 -25.53
CA ALA A 53 -60.19 -16.24 -25.52
C ALA A 53 -59.06 -15.22 -25.76
N THR A 54 -59.22 -14.37 -26.79
CA THR A 54 -58.26 -13.30 -27.11
C THR A 54 -58.11 -12.30 -25.95
N LEU A 55 -59.21 -11.89 -25.33
CA LEU A 55 -59.18 -11.01 -24.15
C LEU A 55 -58.45 -11.66 -22.97
N SER A 56 -58.65 -12.96 -22.75
CA SER A 56 -57.95 -13.70 -21.70
C SER A 56 -56.44 -13.77 -21.93
N GLU A 57 -56.00 -13.95 -23.18
CA GLU A 57 -54.58 -13.93 -23.55
C GLU A 57 -53.97 -12.55 -23.34
N LEU A 58 -54.66 -11.48 -23.78
CA LEU A 58 -54.21 -10.09 -23.56
C LEU A 58 -54.07 -9.76 -22.07
N HIS A 59 -55.00 -10.20 -21.22
CA HIS A 59 -54.87 -10.06 -19.77
C HIS A 59 -53.69 -10.87 -19.19
N GLY A 60 -53.35 -12.01 -19.80
CA GLY A 60 -52.14 -12.77 -19.48
C GLY A 60 -50.88 -11.97 -19.80
N LEU A 61 -50.77 -11.46 -21.02
CA LEU A 61 -49.64 -10.66 -21.49
C LEU A 61 -49.46 -9.37 -20.66
N GLN A 62 -50.55 -8.70 -20.29
CA GLN A 62 -50.49 -7.49 -19.46
C GLN A 62 -49.87 -7.77 -18.07
N ARG A 63 -50.19 -8.93 -17.49
CA ARG A 63 -49.59 -9.37 -16.21
C ARG A 63 -48.11 -9.66 -16.35
N GLU A 64 -47.70 -10.36 -17.40
CA GLU A 64 -46.27 -10.60 -17.67
C GLU A 64 -45.52 -9.29 -17.93
N ASN A 65 -46.11 -8.35 -18.67
CA ASN A 65 -45.52 -7.04 -18.92
C ASN A 65 -45.30 -6.25 -17.62
N THR A 66 -46.23 -6.36 -16.66
CA THR A 66 -46.08 -5.76 -15.33
C THR A 66 -44.91 -6.39 -14.56
N LYS A 67 -44.71 -7.72 -14.65
CA LYS A 67 -43.54 -8.38 -14.05
C LYS A 67 -42.22 -7.89 -14.67
N ILE A 68 -42.19 -7.69 -15.99
CA ILE A 68 -41.01 -7.15 -16.68
C ILE A 68 -40.64 -5.76 -16.15
N SER A 69 -41.63 -4.90 -15.89
CA SER A 69 -41.39 -3.58 -15.28
C SER A 69 -40.69 -3.69 -13.92
N ILE A 70 -41.20 -4.56 -13.04
CA ILE A 70 -40.63 -4.79 -11.70
C ILE A 70 -39.20 -5.35 -11.81
N TYR A 71 -38.97 -6.29 -12.73
CA TYR A 71 -37.63 -6.81 -12.97
C TYR A 71 -36.67 -5.74 -13.49
N SER A 72 -37.13 -4.83 -14.34
CA SER A 72 -36.31 -3.72 -14.85
C SER A 72 -35.83 -2.78 -13.73
N GLU A 73 -36.71 -2.44 -12.80
CA GLU A 73 -36.38 -1.63 -11.62
C GLU A 73 -35.34 -2.36 -10.74
N THR A 74 -35.60 -3.64 -10.46
CA THR A 74 -34.71 -4.48 -9.64
C THR A 74 -33.32 -4.60 -10.28
N VAL A 75 -33.25 -4.83 -11.59
CA VAL A 75 -31.98 -4.91 -12.35
C VAL A 75 -31.22 -3.58 -12.28
N THR A 76 -31.91 -2.45 -12.41
CA THR A 76 -31.30 -1.13 -12.33
C THR A 76 -30.72 -0.85 -10.94
N GLU A 77 -31.43 -1.27 -9.89
CA GLU A 77 -30.93 -1.19 -8.51
C GLU A 77 -29.66 -2.05 -8.33
N TRP A 78 -29.67 -3.28 -8.81
CA TRP A 78 -28.49 -4.17 -8.75
C TRP A 78 -27.29 -3.63 -9.53
N ILE A 79 -27.50 -3.09 -10.73
CA ILE A 79 -26.43 -2.44 -11.51
C ILE A 79 -25.82 -1.29 -10.70
N SER A 80 -26.65 -0.50 -10.03
CA SER A 80 -26.19 0.62 -9.20
C SER A 80 -25.38 0.14 -7.98
N LYS A 81 -25.84 -0.92 -7.31
CA LYS A 81 -25.11 -1.56 -6.20
C LYS A 81 -23.75 -2.09 -6.64
N CYS A 82 -23.68 -2.78 -7.78
CA CYS A 82 -22.42 -3.29 -8.33
C CYS A 82 -21.43 -2.14 -8.62
N ARG A 83 -21.89 -1.06 -9.26
CA ARG A 83 -21.05 0.12 -9.53
C ARG A 83 -20.52 0.78 -8.26
N ASN A 84 -21.33 0.83 -7.19
CA ASN A 84 -20.87 1.37 -5.91
C ASN A 84 -19.80 0.48 -5.28
N ALA A 85 -20.01 -0.84 -5.26
CA ALA A 85 -19.03 -1.79 -4.74
C ALA A 85 -17.71 -1.75 -5.52
N GLU A 86 -17.74 -1.56 -6.83
CA GLU A 86 -16.53 -1.38 -7.66
C GLU A 86 -15.76 -0.11 -7.30
N ARG A 87 -16.46 0.99 -7.03
CA ARG A 87 -15.84 2.24 -6.57
C ARG A 87 -15.20 2.07 -5.19
N GLU A 88 -15.92 1.52 -4.22
CA GLU A 88 -15.40 1.26 -2.87
C GLU A 88 -14.16 0.35 -2.90
N LYS A 89 -14.18 -0.69 -3.73
CA LYS A 89 -13.02 -1.57 -3.94
C LYS A 89 -11.83 -0.79 -4.52
N THR A 90 -12.08 0.08 -5.49
CA THR A 90 -11.03 0.91 -6.10
C THR A 90 -10.43 1.89 -5.10
N ASP A 91 -11.26 2.55 -4.30
CA ASP A 91 -10.82 3.48 -3.26
C ASP A 91 -10.01 2.76 -2.18
N ALA A 92 -10.46 1.58 -1.74
CA ALA A 92 -9.72 0.74 -0.81
C ALA A 92 -8.35 0.31 -1.38
N GLN A 93 -8.29 -0.07 -2.66
CA GLN A 93 -7.04 -0.42 -3.33
C GLN A 93 -6.08 0.77 -3.41
N ASN A 94 -6.60 1.96 -3.72
CA ASN A 94 -5.81 3.19 -3.75
C ASN A 94 -5.26 3.53 -2.35
N GLY A 95 -6.09 3.39 -1.31
CA GLY A 95 -5.67 3.55 0.08
C GLY A 95 -4.56 2.56 0.47
N TYR A 96 -4.71 1.28 0.08
CA TYR A 96 -3.69 0.26 0.31
C TYR A 96 -2.37 0.57 -0.41
N ASN A 97 -2.42 0.99 -1.67
CA ASN A 97 -1.23 1.39 -2.43
C ASN A 97 -0.53 2.59 -1.76
N GLY A 98 -1.30 3.57 -1.26
CA GLY A 98 -0.77 4.70 -0.50
C GLY A 98 -0.03 4.26 0.77
N LEU A 99 -0.61 3.32 1.53
CA LEU A 99 0.04 2.75 2.72
C LEU A 99 1.33 1.98 2.38
N GLN A 100 1.37 1.26 1.25
CA GLN A 100 2.60 0.59 0.81
C GLN A 100 3.73 1.59 0.51
N CYS A 101 3.42 2.72 -0.15
CA CYS A 101 4.39 3.78 -0.39
C CYS A 101 4.92 4.38 0.92
N ILE A 102 4.05 4.66 1.89
CA ILE A 102 4.45 5.16 3.22
C ILE A 102 5.35 4.14 3.91
N ARG A 103 5.01 2.85 3.88
CA ARG A 103 5.83 1.79 4.47
C ARG A 103 7.24 1.76 3.86
N ALA A 104 7.35 1.81 2.53
CA ALA A 104 8.63 1.82 1.84
C ALA A 104 9.50 3.04 2.20
N ASN A 105 8.88 4.22 2.33
CA ASN A 105 9.59 5.43 2.77
C ASN A 105 10.11 5.29 4.20
N LEU A 106 9.28 4.80 5.13
CA LEU A 106 9.69 4.56 6.52
C LEU A 106 10.79 3.50 6.64
N GLU A 107 10.74 2.43 5.85
CA GLU A 107 11.80 1.41 5.81
C GLU A 107 13.13 2.02 5.35
N LYS A 108 13.10 2.92 4.36
CA LYS A 108 14.29 3.65 3.91
C LYS A 108 14.82 4.59 4.99
N GLU A 109 13.96 5.44 5.57
CA GLU A 109 14.37 6.38 6.63
C GLU A 109 14.95 5.65 7.84
N LEU A 110 14.36 4.53 8.23
CA LEU A 110 14.88 3.70 9.32
C LEU A 110 16.26 3.15 8.98
N LYS A 111 16.46 2.68 7.75
CA LYS A 111 17.76 2.20 7.29
C LYS A 111 18.79 3.32 7.30
N ASP A 112 18.47 4.49 6.75
CA ASP A 112 19.37 5.64 6.70
C ASP A 112 19.73 6.12 8.11
N SER A 113 18.75 6.18 9.01
CA SER A 113 18.96 6.50 10.42
C SER A 113 19.89 5.51 11.13
N ARG A 114 19.76 4.20 10.87
CA ARG A 114 20.67 3.19 11.43
C ARG A 114 22.11 3.40 10.97
N HIS A 115 22.34 3.73 9.70
CA HIS A 115 23.70 4.02 9.21
C HIS A 115 24.25 5.28 9.87
N ALA A 116 23.45 6.34 9.99
CA ALA A 116 23.87 7.56 10.67
C ALA A 116 24.25 7.31 12.15
N VAL A 117 23.49 6.48 12.86
CA VAL A 117 23.83 6.08 14.24
C VAL A 117 25.15 5.31 14.29
N GLN A 118 25.36 4.34 13.39
CA GLN A 118 26.61 3.58 13.34
C GLN A 118 27.83 4.47 13.04
N ASP A 119 27.68 5.43 12.14
CA ASP A 119 28.74 6.40 11.84
C ASP A 119 29.05 7.28 13.06
N LEU A 120 28.02 7.73 13.78
CA LEU A 120 28.20 8.49 15.02
C LEU A 120 28.84 7.66 16.14
N GLU A 121 28.43 6.41 16.34
CA GLU A 121 29.06 5.49 17.30
C GLU A 121 30.54 5.29 16.98
N ARG A 122 30.86 5.15 15.69
CA ARG A 122 32.23 5.01 15.21
C ARG A 122 33.06 6.28 15.45
N GLN A 123 32.51 7.46 15.16
CA GLN A 123 33.16 8.73 15.45
C GLN A 123 33.36 8.94 16.95
N ASN A 124 32.38 8.56 17.77
CA ASN A 124 32.46 8.67 19.22
C ASN A 124 33.54 7.74 19.79
N ALA A 125 33.67 6.52 19.26
CA ALA A 125 34.76 5.61 19.62
C ALA A 125 36.14 6.19 19.27
N ASP A 126 36.29 6.79 18.09
CA ASP A 126 37.54 7.46 17.70
C ASP A 126 37.86 8.65 18.62
N LEU A 127 36.86 9.47 18.96
CA LEU A 127 37.04 10.59 19.91
C LEU A 127 37.48 10.08 21.28
N TRP A 128 36.92 8.97 21.74
CA TRP A 128 37.29 8.37 23.02
C TRP A 128 38.74 7.86 23.01
N LEU A 129 39.17 7.24 21.92
CA LEU A 129 40.56 6.85 21.70
C LEU A 129 41.49 8.07 21.67
N TRP A 130 41.06 9.16 21.02
CA TRP A 130 41.80 10.43 20.96
C TRP A 130 42.01 11.01 22.35
N MET A 131 40.94 11.14 23.13
CA MET A 131 40.99 11.67 24.50
C MET A 131 41.96 10.86 25.36
N ARG A 132 41.84 9.53 25.35
CA ARG A 132 42.69 8.66 26.16
C ARG A 132 44.16 8.69 25.75
N SER A 133 44.45 8.90 24.47
CA SER A 133 45.82 9.14 23.99
C SER A 133 46.35 10.51 24.40
N LEU A 134 45.51 11.55 24.38
CA LEU A 134 45.90 12.88 24.87
C LEU A 134 46.21 12.86 26.36
N ASP A 135 45.43 12.13 27.16
CA ASP A 135 45.71 11.91 28.58
C ASP A 135 47.11 11.27 28.78
N ALA A 136 47.43 10.22 28.01
CA ALA A 136 48.75 9.60 28.06
C ALA A 136 49.88 10.56 27.65
N CYS A 137 49.65 11.41 26.64
CA CYS A 137 50.62 12.43 26.23
C CYS A 137 50.88 13.43 27.34
N TRP A 138 49.80 13.93 27.94
CA TRP A 138 49.82 14.91 29.01
C TRP A 138 50.57 14.38 30.24
N ASP A 139 50.28 13.13 30.61
CA ASP A 139 50.90 12.45 31.73
C ASP A 139 52.43 12.28 31.56
N VAL A 140 52.90 11.89 30.38
CA VAL A 140 54.34 11.79 30.06
C VAL A 140 54.99 13.17 30.05
N GLU A 141 54.32 14.18 29.50
CA GLU A 141 54.82 15.55 29.47
C GLU A 141 54.95 16.13 30.88
N ILE A 142 53.99 15.89 31.77
CA ILE A 142 54.08 16.25 33.19
C ILE A 142 55.26 15.56 33.86
N ALA A 143 55.43 14.25 33.68
CA ALA A 143 56.52 13.51 34.30
C ALA A 143 57.89 14.04 33.83
N THR A 144 58.04 14.27 32.53
CA THR A 144 59.24 14.87 31.93
C THR A 144 59.49 16.26 32.50
N ASN A 145 58.47 17.13 32.53
CA ASN A 145 58.61 18.50 33.03
C ASN A 145 58.98 18.53 34.51
N LYS A 146 58.38 17.67 35.35
CA LYS A 146 58.74 17.52 36.77
C LYS A 146 60.19 17.06 36.92
N PHE A 147 60.60 16.05 36.16
CA PHE A 147 61.96 15.53 36.20
C PHE A 147 63.01 16.59 35.85
N VAL A 148 62.79 17.35 34.77
CA VAL A 148 63.73 18.37 34.28
C VAL A 148 63.73 19.60 35.18
N SER A 149 62.56 20.11 35.57
CA SER A 149 62.46 21.33 36.42
C SER A 149 63.08 21.15 37.81
N ALA A 150 63.08 19.93 38.34
CA ALA A 150 63.79 19.60 39.58
C ALA A 150 65.33 19.66 39.44
N ARG A 151 65.86 19.68 38.20
CA ARG A 151 67.30 19.49 37.92
C ARG A 151 67.98 20.67 37.25
N THR A 152 67.24 21.58 36.64
CA THR A 152 67.82 22.76 36.00
C THR A 152 66.89 23.96 36.05
N ALA A 153 67.45 25.12 36.39
CA ALA A 153 66.75 26.40 36.32
C ALA A 153 66.47 26.82 34.87
N ALA A 154 67.24 26.31 33.90
CA ALA A 154 67.07 26.59 32.48
C ALA A 154 65.83 25.90 31.87
N PHE A 155 65.08 25.12 32.64
CA PHE A 155 63.89 24.39 32.19
C PHE A 155 62.90 25.27 31.40
N GLN A 156 62.71 26.51 31.83
CA GLN A 156 61.75 27.43 31.19
C GLN A 156 62.16 27.82 29.77
N ASP A 157 63.46 27.81 29.47
CA ASP A 157 64.00 28.21 28.17
C ASP A 157 64.13 27.03 27.20
N MET A 158 63.92 25.79 27.68
CA MET A 158 64.06 24.57 26.89
C MET A 158 62.77 24.23 26.13
N SER A 159 62.91 23.93 24.85
CA SER A 159 61.88 23.31 24.03
C SER A 159 61.56 21.88 24.48
N GLY A 160 60.40 21.36 24.06
CA GLY A 160 60.01 19.98 24.41
C GLY A 160 61.00 18.91 23.92
N ARG A 161 61.75 19.16 22.84
CA ARG A 161 62.83 18.24 22.41
C ARG A 161 64.03 18.33 23.34
N GLU A 162 64.50 19.54 23.62
CA GLU A 162 65.63 19.76 24.53
C GLU A 162 65.36 19.19 25.92
N ARG A 163 64.12 19.31 26.42
CA ARG A 163 63.71 18.69 27.69
C ARG A 163 63.86 17.18 27.68
N ARG A 164 63.47 16.50 26.59
CA ARG A 164 63.63 15.03 26.47
C ARG A 164 65.10 14.64 26.37
N ASP A 165 65.87 15.34 25.55
CA ASP A 165 67.30 15.05 25.37
C ASP A 165 68.06 15.24 26.69
N PHE A 166 67.74 16.31 27.44
CA PHE A 166 68.27 16.51 28.79
C PHE A 166 67.79 15.43 29.77
N CYS A 167 66.52 15.03 29.68
CA CYS A 167 65.96 14.00 30.54
C CYS A 167 66.72 12.67 30.37
N VAL A 168 66.98 12.26 29.13
CA VAL A 168 67.78 11.07 28.79
C VAL A 168 69.20 11.20 29.33
N ALA A 169 69.88 12.32 29.05
CA ALA A 169 71.25 12.53 29.51
C ALA A 169 71.37 12.48 31.04
N LYS A 170 70.44 13.11 31.76
CA LYS A 170 70.40 13.06 33.23
C LYS A 170 69.99 11.71 33.79
N TYR A 171 69.14 10.97 33.09
CA TYR A 171 68.79 9.62 33.51
C TYR A 171 69.98 8.67 33.39
N GLU A 172 70.78 8.78 32.33
CA GLU A 172 72.03 8.01 32.17
C GLU A 172 73.07 8.34 33.26
N GLU A 173 73.20 9.62 33.64
CA GLU A 173 74.07 10.01 34.75
C GLU A 173 73.65 9.36 36.09
N LEU A 174 72.36 9.20 36.33
CA LEU A 174 71.80 8.63 37.56
C LEU A 174 71.80 7.09 37.53
N TYR A 175 71.56 6.50 36.36
CA TYR A 175 71.50 5.06 36.14
C TYR A 175 72.33 4.67 34.91
N PRO A 176 73.67 4.54 35.07
CA PRO A 176 74.54 4.21 33.96
C PRO A 176 74.12 2.94 33.23
N GLY A 177 74.04 3.01 31.90
CA GLY A 177 73.60 1.95 31.01
C GLY A 177 72.09 1.84 30.82
N ARG A 178 71.28 2.79 31.33
CA ARG A 178 69.81 2.79 31.17
C ARG A 178 69.25 3.96 30.36
N GLY A 179 70.06 4.94 30.00
CA GLY A 179 69.66 6.08 29.19
C GLY A 179 69.19 5.69 27.79
N ASP A 180 69.86 4.71 27.17
CA ASP A 180 69.50 4.21 25.84
C ASP A 180 68.10 3.60 25.79
N ASP A 181 67.68 2.90 26.86
CA ASP A 181 66.34 2.34 26.98
C ASP A 181 65.28 3.45 27.09
N LEU A 182 65.52 4.44 27.97
CA LEU A 182 64.64 5.60 28.11
C LEU A 182 64.52 6.39 26.79
N ASP A 183 65.62 6.61 26.08
CA ASP A 183 65.64 7.30 24.79
C ASP A 183 64.83 6.51 23.74
N CYS A 184 65.03 5.20 23.66
CA CYS A 184 64.25 4.33 22.78
C CYS A 184 62.75 4.42 23.08
N GLN A 185 62.36 4.38 24.36
CA GLN A 185 60.96 4.50 24.75
C GLN A 185 60.38 5.88 24.41
N MET A 186 61.08 6.97 24.74
CA MET A 186 60.64 8.33 24.43
C MET A 186 60.50 8.58 22.93
N LYS A 187 61.42 8.06 22.10
CA LYS A 187 61.33 8.14 20.63
C LYS A 187 60.14 7.35 20.10
N ALA A 188 59.93 6.12 20.58
CA ALA A 188 58.80 5.29 20.17
C ALA A 188 57.45 5.90 20.58
N PHE A 189 57.37 6.48 21.79
CA PHE A 189 56.20 7.21 22.26
C PHE A 189 55.94 8.45 21.40
N THR A 190 56.97 9.27 21.15
CA THR A 190 56.85 10.48 20.31
C THR A 190 56.42 10.15 18.88
N TYR A 191 56.94 9.07 18.30
CA TYR A 191 56.55 8.60 16.98
C TYR A 191 55.06 8.25 16.94
N THR A 192 54.58 7.46 17.90
CA THR A 192 53.17 7.05 17.97
C THR A 192 52.25 8.23 18.26
N ARG A 193 52.67 9.14 19.15
CA ARG A 193 51.98 10.41 19.41
C ARG A 193 51.78 11.20 18.13
N ASN A 194 52.81 11.36 17.31
CA ASN A 194 52.69 12.15 16.08
C ASN A 194 51.70 11.51 15.09
N ARG A 195 51.71 10.17 14.99
CA ARG A 195 50.73 9.44 14.18
C ARG A 195 49.29 9.68 14.63
N ILE A 196 49.06 9.74 15.95
CA ILE A 196 47.76 10.05 16.52
C ILE A 196 47.44 11.53 16.28
N CYS A 197 48.28 12.44 16.79
CA CYS A 197 48.00 13.87 16.91
C CYS A 197 48.11 14.67 15.61
N HIS A 198 48.87 14.21 14.62
CA HIS A 198 49.17 14.97 13.41
C HIS A 198 48.78 14.23 12.14
N ASP A 199 49.00 12.92 12.07
CA ASP A 199 48.75 12.15 10.84
C ASP A 199 47.31 11.63 10.74
N GLY A 200 46.52 11.72 11.81
CA GLY A 200 45.10 11.33 11.83
C GLY A 200 44.86 9.81 11.73
N VAL A 201 45.90 8.99 11.88
CA VAL A 201 45.84 7.52 11.71
C VAL A 201 45.51 6.81 13.02
N ILE A 202 44.51 7.32 13.76
CA ILE A 202 44.21 6.86 15.12
C ILE A 202 43.86 5.37 15.19
N ARG A 203 43.25 4.81 14.15
CA ARG A 203 42.90 3.38 14.12
C ARG A 203 44.05 2.45 13.75
N ASP A 204 45.16 3.00 13.24
CA ASP A 204 46.30 2.23 12.73
C ASP A 204 47.45 2.18 13.75
N VAL A 205 47.17 2.53 15.00
CA VAL A 205 48.12 2.49 16.11
C VAL A 205 47.54 1.68 17.27
N SER A 206 48.41 0.99 18.00
CA SER A 206 48.03 0.30 19.22
C SER A 206 47.93 1.30 20.37
N HIS A 207 46.72 1.71 20.74
CA HIS A 207 46.48 2.62 21.88
C HIS A 207 46.90 2.02 23.21
N GLU A 208 46.76 0.71 23.38
CA GLU A 208 47.20 0.01 24.58
C GLU A 208 48.73 0.01 24.68
N GLU A 209 49.44 -0.25 23.59
CA GLU A 209 50.91 -0.17 23.58
C GLU A 209 51.39 1.27 23.79
N PHE A 210 50.70 2.24 23.18
CA PHE A 210 50.99 3.65 23.37
C PHE A 210 50.86 4.08 24.84
N GLN A 211 49.78 3.68 25.50
CA GLN A 211 49.56 3.93 26.93
C GLN A 211 50.58 3.20 27.80
N ARG A 212 50.89 1.94 27.49
CA ARG A 212 51.90 1.17 28.22
C ARG A 212 53.26 1.87 28.18
N LYS A 213 53.72 2.26 26.98
CA LYS A 213 54.97 3.03 26.83
C LYS A 213 54.95 4.34 27.60
N GLY A 214 53.81 5.04 27.61
CA GLY A 214 53.65 6.25 28.42
C GLY A 214 53.79 5.98 29.92
N ASN A 215 53.17 4.91 30.41
CA ASN A 215 53.29 4.49 31.80
C ASN A 215 54.71 4.05 32.15
N ASP A 216 55.38 3.29 31.28
CA ASP A 216 56.76 2.84 31.48
C ASP A 216 57.70 4.05 31.62
N ILE A 217 57.60 5.04 30.71
CA ILE A 217 58.35 6.30 30.81
C ILE A 217 58.05 7.03 32.13
N ARG A 218 56.77 7.13 32.51
CA ARG A 218 56.39 7.77 33.77
C ARG A 218 57.00 7.07 34.97
N GLU A 219 56.98 5.75 35.01
CA GLU A 219 57.53 4.95 36.10
C GLU A 219 59.05 5.14 36.19
N MET A 220 59.76 5.10 35.06
CA MET A 220 61.20 5.41 35.01
C MET A 220 61.52 6.80 35.58
N LEU A 221 60.68 7.79 35.32
CA LEU A 221 60.88 9.16 35.79
C LEU A 221 60.33 9.42 37.21
N ALA A 222 59.46 8.55 37.72
CA ALA A 222 58.81 8.71 39.03
C ALA A 222 59.76 8.46 40.20
N ASP A 223 60.78 7.61 40.01
CA ASP A 223 61.75 7.20 41.05
C ASP A 223 62.70 8.32 41.51
N LEU A 224 62.52 9.55 41.01
CA LEU A 224 63.55 10.59 41.01
C LEU A 224 63.08 11.93 41.59
N GLY A 225 61.99 11.88 42.36
CA GLY A 225 61.38 13.00 43.09
C GLY A 225 61.87 13.21 44.52
N ALA A 226 63.04 12.67 44.91
CA ALA A 226 63.73 12.99 46.15
C ALA A 226 65.02 13.77 45.87
#